data_AF-A0A2T8KPG9-F1
#
_entry.id   AF-A0A2T8KPG9-F1
#
_cell.length_a   1.000
_cell.length_b   1.000
_cell.length_c   1.000
_cell.angle_alpha   90.00
_cell.angle_beta   90.00
_cell.angle_gamma   90.00
#
_symmetry.space_group_name_H-M   'P 1'
#
loop_
_entity.id
_entity.type
_entity.pdbx_description
1 polymer ?
#
loop_
_entity_poly.entity_id
_entity_poly.type
_entity_poly.pdbx_seq_one_letter_code
_entity_poly.pdbx_strand_id
1 'polypeptide(L)'
;MLFSPGRFKKFVGEFVDDQKGFVEESGFGHLLHISDFKVPVPLLEWVMSIIIVGVSEFRFEGRSIRFIPSMVSKVLGIPSGNDTIEFASEVDEEVSSVYDDYLNGKDKPAISCAIGICLAEHN
;
A
#
# COMPACT_ATOMS: atom_id res chain seq x y z
N MET A 1 4.68 9.36 -6.46
CA MET A 1 4.05 8.76 -7.67
C MET A 1 2.68 8.20 -7.26
N LEU A 2 1.56 8.66 -7.84
CA LEU A 2 0.21 8.18 -7.48
C LEU A 2 -0.13 6.88 -8.21
N PHE A 3 -0.59 5.86 -7.49
CA PHE A 3 -1.12 4.63 -8.09
C PHE A 3 -2.46 4.93 -8.80
N SER A 4 -2.58 4.54 -10.07
CA SER A 4 -3.81 4.67 -10.85
C SER A 4 -4.09 3.33 -11.53
N PRO A 5 -5.23 2.70 -11.27
CA PRO A 5 -5.60 1.43 -11.91
C PRO A 5 -5.56 1.52 -13.44
N GLY A 6 -5.97 2.66 -14.01
CA GLY A 6 -5.91 2.88 -15.45
C GLY A 6 -4.50 3.07 -16.01
N ARG A 7 -3.61 3.75 -15.29
CA ARG A 7 -2.18 3.81 -15.69
C ARG A 7 -1.54 2.43 -15.58
N PHE A 8 -1.85 1.70 -14.52
CA PHE A 8 -1.36 0.34 -14.29
C PHE A 8 -1.81 -0.61 -15.40
N LYS A 9 -3.11 -0.62 -15.72
CA LYS A 9 -3.68 -1.40 -16.82
C LYS A 9 -3.07 -1.05 -18.18
N LYS A 10 -2.85 0.24 -18.46
CA LYS A 10 -2.18 0.67 -19.69
C LYS A 10 -0.76 0.12 -19.76
N PHE A 11 0.01 0.27 -18.69
CA PHE A 11 1.39 -0.22 -18.59
C PHE A 11 1.48 -1.74 -18.78
N VAL A 12 0.63 -2.49 -18.08
CA VAL A 12 0.52 -3.95 -18.23
C VAL A 12 0.08 -4.35 -19.65
N GLY A 13 -0.80 -3.56 -20.27
CA GLY A 13 -1.24 -3.77 -21.64
C GLY A 13 -0.13 -3.62 -22.69
N GLU A 14 0.96 -2.91 -22.36
CA GLU A 14 2.13 -2.74 -23.22
C GLU A 14 3.13 -3.90 -23.10
N PHE A 15 2.90 -4.87 -22.20
CA PHE A 15 3.80 -6.00 -22.02
C PHE A 15 3.77 -6.95 -23.21
N VAL A 16 4.95 -7.38 -23.65
CA VAL A 16 5.10 -8.51 -24.57
C VAL A 16 4.85 -9.84 -23.84
N ASP A 17 4.60 -10.91 -24.58
CA ASP A 17 4.19 -12.20 -24.00
C ASP A 17 5.23 -12.77 -23.03
N ASP A 18 6.52 -12.60 -23.30
CA ASP A 18 7.60 -13.02 -22.39
C ASP A 18 7.53 -12.27 -21.03
N GLN A 19 7.19 -10.98 -21.05
CA GLN A 19 7.05 -10.19 -19.83
C GLN A 19 5.80 -10.60 -19.03
N LYS A 20 4.71 -10.94 -19.72
CA LYS A 20 3.51 -11.49 -19.07
C LYS A 20 3.82 -12.86 -18.46
N GLY A 21 4.49 -13.73 -19.21
CA GLY A 21 4.94 -15.04 -18.75
C GLY A 21 5.80 -14.93 -17.48
N PHE A 22 6.78 -14.02 -17.46
CA PHE A 22 7.59 -13.77 -16.27
C PHE A 22 6.75 -13.38 -15.04
N VAL A 23 5.76 -12.50 -15.20
CA VAL A 23 4.88 -12.06 -14.11
C VAL A 23 4.00 -13.21 -13.61
N GLU A 24 3.49 -14.06 -14.50
CA GLU A 24 2.72 -15.25 -14.15
C GLU A 24 3.56 -16.27 -13.38
N GLU A 25 4.75 -16.61 -13.90
CA GLU A 25 5.68 -17.56 -13.28
C GLU A 25 6.18 -17.10 -11.91
N SER A 26 6.29 -15.78 -11.72
CA SER A 26 6.69 -15.18 -10.44
C SER A 26 5.56 -15.15 -9.39
N GLY A 27 4.37 -15.67 -9.72
CA GLY A 27 3.21 -15.69 -8.81
C GLY A 27 2.39 -14.39 -8.78
N PHE A 28 2.71 -13.43 -9.65
CA PHE A 28 2.05 -12.13 -9.72
C PHE A 28 1.04 -12.01 -10.87
N GLY A 29 0.65 -13.11 -11.50
CA GLY A 29 -0.26 -13.12 -12.66
C GLY A 29 -1.60 -12.40 -12.42
N HIS A 30 -2.10 -12.39 -11.18
CA HIS A 30 -3.30 -11.65 -10.80
C HIS A 30 -3.20 -10.13 -11.10
N LEU A 31 -1.99 -9.56 -11.07
CA LEU A 31 -1.75 -8.16 -11.42
C LEU A 31 -2.06 -7.90 -12.90
N LEU A 32 -1.83 -8.88 -13.79
CA LEU A 32 -2.11 -8.72 -15.22
C LEU A 32 -3.61 -8.53 -15.50
N HIS A 33 -4.46 -8.93 -14.56
CA HIS A 33 -5.91 -8.91 -14.70
C HIS A 33 -6.60 -7.78 -13.92
N ILE A 34 -5.84 -6.85 -13.34
CA ILE A 34 -6.42 -5.70 -12.65
C ILE A 34 -7.24 -4.87 -13.64
N SER A 35 -8.55 -4.83 -13.41
CA SER A 35 -9.48 -4.04 -14.20
C SER A 35 -9.38 -2.56 -13.83
N ASP A 36 -9.87 -1.70 -14.73
CA ASP A 36 -10.14 -0.32 -14.34
C ASP A 36 -11.18 -0.29 -13.24
N PHE A 37 -10.84 0.34 -12.12
CA PHE A 37 -11.79 0.68 -11.08
C PHE A 37 -11.56 2.11 -10.62
N LYS A 38 -12.63 2.75 -10.16
CA LYS A 38 -12.57 4.05 -9.51
C LYS A 38 -13.11 3.88 -8.10
N VAL A 39 -12.27 4.15 -7.12
CA VAL A 39 -12.70 4.25 -5.72
C VAL A 39 -12.99 5.72 -5.44
N PRO A 40 -14.17 6.06 -4.88
CA PRO A 40 -14.41 7.43 -4.41
C PRO A 40 -13.31 7.85 -3.43
N VAL A 41 -12.72 9.02 -3.65
CA VAL A 41 -11.69 9.57 -2.75
C VAL A 41 -12.17 9.58 -1.29
N PRO A 42 -13.42 10.01 -0.97
CA PRO A 42 -13.90 9.97 0.42
C PRO A 42 -13.92 8.57 1.04
N LEU A 43 -14.12 7.52 0.24
CA LEU A 43 -14.09 6.15 0.73
C LEU A 43 -12.65 5.72 1.05
N LEU A 44 -11.68 6.04 0.18
CA LEU A 44 -10.27 5.79 0.46
C LEU A 44 -9.82 6.52 1.72
N GLU A 45 -10.22 7.79 1.84
CA GLU A 45 -9.93 8.62 2.99
C GLU A 45 -10.47 8.00 4.29
N TRP A 46 -11.73 7.58 4.25
CA TRP A 46 -12.39 6.90 5.36
C TRP A 46 -11.70 5.58 5.71
N VAL A 47 -11.33 4.74 4.74
CA VAL A 47 -10.59 3.49 5.02
C VAL A 47 -9.24 3.80 5.69
N MET A 48 -8.50 4.78 5.18
CA MET A 48 -7.19 5.15 5.72
C MET A 48 -7.24 5.73 7.14
N SER A 49 -8.31 6.46 7.49
CA SER A 49 -8.47 7.02 8.83
C SER A 49 -8.76 5.95 9.89
N ILE A 50 -9.27 4.79 9.48
CA ILE A 50 -9.69 3.70 10.39
C ILE A 50 -8.62 2.62 10.58
N ILE A 51 -7.67 2.50 9.64
CA ILE A 51 -6.53 1.59 9.76
C ILE A 51 -5.59 2.09 10.86
N ILE A 52 -5.09 1.21 11.73
CA ILE A 52 -4.05 1.48 12.71
C ILE A 52 -2.78 0.78 12.22
N VAL A 53 -1.79 1.58 11.82
CA VAL A 53 -0.63 1.10 11.07
C VAL A 53 0.29 0.24 11.93
N GLY A 54 0.66 0.69 13.14
CA GLY A 54 1.62 -0.03 13.99
C GLY A 54 1.16 -1.42 14.44
N VAL A 55 -0.15 -1.70 14.41
CA VAL A 55 -0.69 -3.03 14.72
C VAL A 55 -1.30 -3.72 13.49
N SER A 56 -1.17 -3.11 12.31
CA SER A 56 -1.71 -3.64 11.04
C SER A 56 -3.18 -4.03 11.16
N GLU A 57 -4.03 -3.14 11.67
CA GLU A 57 -5.42 -3.49 12.01
C GLU A 57 -6.42 -2.45 11.51
N PHE A 58 -7.49 -2.89 10.86
CA PHE A 58 -8.67 -2.08 10.57
C PHE A 58 -9.68 -2.25 11.72
N ARG A 59 -10.14 -1.16 12.36
CA ARG A 59 -11.07 -1.21 13.49
C ARG A 59 -12.34 -0.38 13.25
N PHE A 60 -13.49 -1.02 13.10
CA PHE A 60 -14.76 -0.32 12.88
C PHE A 60 -15.87 -0.92 13.75
N GLU A 61 -16.60 -0.06 14.47
CA GLU A 61 -17.76 -0.44 15.31
C GLU A 61 -17.47 -1.63 16.26
N GLY A 62 -16.32 -1.61 16.92
CA GLY A 62 -15.90 -2.69 17.85
C GLY A 62 -15.48 -3.99 17.17
N ARG A 63 -15.47 -4.05 15.82
CA ARG A 63 -14.89 -5.15 15.04
C ARG A 63 -13.49 -4.80 14.61
N SER A 64 -12.65 -5.81 14.46
CA SER A 64 -11.31 -5.62 13.92
C SER A 64 -10.92 -6.67 12.89
N ILE A 65 -10.16 -6.23 11.89
CA ILE A 65 -9.51 -7.08 10.89
C ILE A 65 -8.01 -6.81 10.97
N ARG A 66 -7.25 -7.79 11.47
CA ARG A 66 -5.79 -7.71 11.50
C ARG A 66 -5.23 -8.23 10.18
N PHE A 67 -4.42 -7.42 9.51
CA PHE A 67 -3.65 -7.83 8.35
C PHE A 67 -2.48 -8.69 8.82
N ILE A 68 -2.49 -9.96 8.41
CA ILE A 68 -1.39 -10.90 8.67
C ILE A 68 -0.78 -11.33 7.33
N PRO A 69 0.50 -11.71 7.29
CA PRO A 69 1.17 -12.09 6.03
C PRO A 69 0.42 -13.18 5.23
N SER A 70 -0.19 -14.14 5.91
CA SER A 70 -0.99 -15.18 5.25
C SER A 70 -2.27 -14.65 4.60
N MET A 71 -2.85 -13.55 5.09
CA MET A 71 -3.98 -12.89 4.43
C MET A 71 -3.52 -12.14 3.18
N VAL A 72 -2.35 -11.49 3.22
CA VAL A 72 -1.76 -10.85 2.05
C VAL A 72 -1.56 -11.87 0.93
N SER A 73 -1.00 -13.03 1.25
CA SER A 73 -0.82 -14.12 0.28
C SER A 73 -2.14 -14.66 -0.25
N LYS A 74 -3.17 -14.81 0.58
CA LYS A 74 -4.49 -15.30 0.13
C LYS A 74 -5.26 -14.29 -0.72
N VAL A 75 -5.22 -13.02 -0.36
CA VAL A 75 -6.04 -11.96 -0.99
C VAL A 75 -5.34 -11.37 -2.20
N LEU A 76 -4.05 -11.09 -2.08
CA LEU A 76 -3.26 -10.52 -3.16
C LEU A 76 -2.52 -11.59 -3.96
N GLY A 77 -2.49 -12.86 -3.56
CA GLY A 77 -1.70 -13.87 -4.27
C GLY A 77 -0.18 -13.68 -4.15
N ILE A 78 0.27 -12.69 -3.37
CA ILE A 78 1.69 -12.37 -3.21
C ILE A 78 2.28 -13.31 -2.14
N PRO A 79 3.17 -14.24 -2.50
CA PRO A 79 3.79 -15.11 -1.52
C PRO A 79 4.67 -14.28 -0.57
N SER A 80 4.77 -14.73 0.69
CA SER A 80 5.79 -14.18 1.58
C SER A 80 7.15 -14.59 1.03
N GLY A 81 8.02 -13.61 0.74
CA GLY A 81 9.38 -13.89 0.32
C GLY A 81 10.15 -14.67 1.40
N ASN A 82 11.11 -15.49 0.98
CA ASN A 82 12.03 -16.18 1.89
C ASN A 82 13.22 -15.31 2.29
N ASP A 83 13.44 -14.21 1.56
CA ASP A 83 14.55 -13.31 1.82
C ASP A 83 14.21 -12.41 3.01
N THR A 84 15.06 -12.48 4.04
CA THR A 84 15.00 -11.54 5.15
C THR A 84 15.40 -10.17 4.65
N ILE A 85 14.51 -9.19 4.77
CA ILE A 85 14.87 -7.79 4.53
C ILE A 85 15.70 -7.34 5.74
N GLU A 86 17.00 -7.14 5.52
CA GLU A 86 17.87 -6.51 6.50
C GLU A 86 17.60 -5.01 6.50
N PHE A 87 16.94 -4.52 7.54
CA PHE A 87 16.82 -3.08 7.76
C PHE A 87 18.20 -2.51 8.11
N ALA A 88 18.54 -1.37 7.50
CA ALA A 88 19.75 -0.66 7.87
C ALA A 88 19.72 -0.38 9.38
N SER A 89 20.83 -0.68 10.07
CA SER A 89 20.96 -0.45 11.52
C SER A 89 20.92 1.03 11.89
N GLU A 90 21.28 1.89 10.94
CA GLU A 90 21.20 3.34 11.06
C GLU A 90 19.88 3.78 10.44
N VAL A 91 18.90 4.03 11.31
CA VAL A 91 17.69 4.77 10.96
C VAL A 91 18.10 6.22 10.89
N ASP A 92 17.94 6.84 9.72
CA ASP A 92 18.14 8.28 9.54
C ASP A 92 17.42 9.05 10.66
N GLU A 93 18.06 10.05 11.25
CA GLU A 93 17.48 10.86 12.33
C GLU A 93 16.12 11.46 11.91
N GLU A 94 15.97 11.79 10.62
CA GLU A 94 14.73 12.28 10.05
C GLU A 94 13.63 11.21 10.10
N VAL A 95 13.96 9.96 9.77
CA VAL A 95 13.03 8.82 9.84
C VAL A 95 12.69 8.47 11.29
N SER A 96 13.68 8.49 12.20
CA SER A 96 13.49 8.22 13.62
C SER A 96 12.51 9.20 14.27
N SER A 97 12.60 10.48 13.89
CA SER A 97 11.75 11.55 14.43
C SER A 97 10.25 11.39 14.12
N VAL A 98 9.90 10.69 13.04
CA VAL A 98 8.51 10.45 12.60
C VAL A 98 8.05 9.00 12.80
N TYR A 99 8.95 8.09 13.15
CA TYR A 99 8.71 6.65 13.23
C TYR A 99 7.64 6.28 14.25
N ASP A 100 7.74 6.85 15.46
CA ASP A 100 6.77 6.59 16.54
C ASP A 100 5.40 7.20 16.24
N ASP A 101 5.36 8.39 15.62
CA ASP A 101 4.10 9.03 15.24
C ASP A 101 3.36 8.22 14.14
N TYR A 102 4.12 7.62 13.22
CA TYR A 102 3.59 6.76 12.15
C TYR A 102 3.09 5.40 12.65
N LEU A 103 3.81 4.76 13.58
CA LEU A 103 3.45 3.44 14.12
C LEU A 103 2.38 3.53 15.21
N ASN A 104 2.58 4.39 16.20
CA ASN A 104 1.76 4.45 17.40
C ASN A 104 0.61 5.43 17.30
N GLY A 105 0.50 6.17 16.18
CA GLY A 105 -0.65 6.98 15.86
C GLY A 105 -0.93 8.05 16.90
N LYS A 106 -0.03 9.03 17.05
CA LYS A 106 -0.55 10.37 17.35
C LYS A 106 -1.47 10.76 16.20
N ASP A 107 -2.53 11.53 16.50
CA ASP A 107 -3.58 11.93 15.56
C ASP A 107 -3.03 12.00 14.14
N LYS A 108 -3.38 10.99 13.33
CA LYS A 108 -2.96 10.95 11.94
C LYS A 108 -3.32 12.31 11.36
N PRO A 109 -2.37 13.05 10.76
CA PRO A 109 -2.69 14.35 10.19
C PRO A 109 -3.92 14.18 9.31
N ALA A 110 -4.90 15.07 9.49
CA ALA A 110 -6.12 15.03 8.70
C ALA A 110 -5.75 14.87 7.23
N ILE A 111 -6.51 14.08 6.47
CA ILE A 111 -6.09 13.72 5.11
C ILE A 111 -5.95 14.96 4.21
N SER A 112 -6.67 16.04 4.52
CA SER A 112 -6.45 17.37 3.95
C SER A 112 -5.02 17.91 4.12
N CYS A 113 -4.37 17.63 5.25
CA CYS A 113 -2.98 17.98 5.54
C CYS A 113 -2.01 17.10 4.71
N ALA A 114 -2.25 15.80 4.64
CA ALA A 114 -1.48 14.90 3.77
C ALA A 114 -1.60 15.30 2.29
N ILE A 115 -2.81 15.63 1.83
CA ILE A 115 -3.07 16.17 0.48
C ILE A 115 -2.31 17.48 0.26
N GLY A 116 -2.31 18.39 1.24
CA GLY A 116 -1.58 19.65 1.17
C GLY A 116 -0.07 19.48 1.00
N ILE A 117 0.54 18.56 1.76
CA ILE A 117 1.95 18.19 1.63
C ILE A 117 2.22 17.62 0.23
N CYS A 118 1.38 16.68 -0.22
CA CYS A 118 1.52 16.06 -1.54
C CYS A 118 1.38 17.05 -2.70
N LEU A 119 0.60 18.13 -2.55
CA LEU A 119 0.46 19.17 -3.58
C LEU A 119 1.62 20.18 -3.55
N ALA A 120 2.27 20.38 -2.41
CA ALA A 120 3.38 21.33 -2.26
C ALA A 120 4.68 20.85 -2.92
N GLU A 121 4.91 19.54 -2.98
CA GLU A 121 6.07 18.91 -3.64
C GLU A 121 6.02 18.95 -5.19
N HIS A 122 4.96 19.53 -5.76
CA HIS A 122 4.75 19.66 -7.20
C HIS A 122 5.01 21.08 -7.75
N ASN A 123 5.45 22.03 -6.91
CA ASN A 123 5.97 23.35 -7.30
C ASN A 123 7.47 23.44 -7.03
#